data_AF-A0A3A5V3H5-F1
#
_entry.id   AF-A0A3A5V3H5-F1
#
_cell.length_a   1.000
_cell.length_b   1.000
_cell.length_c   1.000
_cell.angle_alpha   90.00
_cell.angle_beta   90.00
_cell.angle_gamma   90.00
#
_symmetry.space_group_name_H-M   'P 1'
#
loop_
_entity.id
_entity.type
_entity.pdbx_description
1 polymer ?
#
loop_
_entity_poly.entity_id
_entity_poly.type
_entity_poly.pdbx_seq_one_letter_code
_entity_poly.pdbx_strand_id
1 'polypeptide(L)'
;MLMRISAKTEKSIFSETAFLRDAQNLCHTGDFMADKRNKAASKTDIVDKNSPFDSEEARKKAWAKAEKSITQGKAEGALLALREVDPSGTYPTTLRLAGEATRQIAQRENSKSEYRKAASLLRDSVKMNPKDKKSNSSYNNLLNEMQEKGISQSTMPRLLNDGTPTFAGILAFGAGLLLLLAGAGFLANPSTAGDEVIFEMSWTNPNGVQETGEVTIELYPDAAPYHVENFKQLVSDGHYDDTIYHRIIAGFMLQGGDFTNSDGTGGHAVVWSGYCNGQASASSSDCGISEWTLPDEADNGYIHEPYALSMAKTSAPHTGGSQFFIVSPGSSPSHLDGVHTVFGKVIEGQDVIDKIDAVETGGSAGSTPNYTVSLNSASFSGESSPWYQFW
;
A
#
# COMPACT_ATOMS: atom_id res chain seq x y z
N MET A 1 -62.58 16.32 -40.59
CA MET A 1 -63.92 15.99 -41.14
C MET A 1 -64.39 14.73 -40.41
N LEU A 2 -65.18 14.88 -39.33
CA LEU A 2 -66.63 14.56 -39.28
C LEU A 2 -66.89 13.07 -39.61
N MET A 3 -67.63 12.24 -38.85
CA MET A 3 -68.46 12.40 -37.66
C MET A 3 -68.93 10.98 -37.25
N ARG A 4 -68.98 10.70 -35.93
CA ARG A 4 -70.01 10.00 -35.09
C ARG A 4 -70.79 8.77 -35.65
N ILE A 5 -71.26 7.79 -34.87
CA ILE A 5 -72.27 7.87 -33.78
C ILE A 5 -72.40 6.52 -33.01
N SER A 6 -72.58 6.60 -31.67
CA SER A 6 -73.30 5.75 -30.67
C SER A 6 -73.05 4.24 -30.54
N ALA A 7 -73.28 3.57 -29.41
CA ALA A 7 -73.57 3.82 -27.98
C ALA A 7 -73.57 2.38 -27.35
N LYS A 8 -73.44 2.07 -26.05
CA LYS A 8 -74.14 2.58 -24.87
C LYS A 8 -73.69 1.72 -23.66
N THR A 9 -73.68 2.32 -22.45
CA THR A 9 -73.94 1.74 -21.09
C THR A 9 -72.99 0.65 -20.55
N GLU A 10 -72.47 0.64 -19.31
CA GLU A 10 -72.71 1.33 -18.02
C GLU A 10 -71.45 1.05 -17.13
N LYS A 11 -70.76 2.00 -16.47
CA LYS A 11 -70.96 2.50 -15.08
C LYS A 11 -71.16 1.36 -14.06
N SER A 12 -70.50 1.24 -12.89
CA SER A 12 -69.86 2.21 -11.98
C SER A 12 -69.30 1.41 -10.77
N ILE A 13 -68.10 1.64 -10.22
CA ILE A 13 -67.73 2.55 -9.09
C ILE A 13 -67.23 1.77 -7.84
N PHE A 14 -66.03 2.18 -7.38
CA PHE A 14 -65.44 2.28 -6.03
C PHE A 14 -65.55 1.12 -5.00
N SER A 15 -64.42 0.79 -4.36
CA SER A 15 -64.01 1.49 -3.13
C SER A 15 -62.60 1.11 -2.68
N GLU A 16 -61.81 2.16 -2.48
CA GLU A 16 -60.59 2.26 -1.69
C GLU A 16 -60.93 2.11 -0.18
N THR A 17 -60.10 1.44 0.63
CA THR A 17 -59.64 1.87 1.98
C THR A 17 -59.01 0.71 2.79
N ALA A 18 -57.78 0.95 3.23
CA ALA A 18 -57.21 0.69 4.57
C ALA A 18 -57.30 -0.71 5.22
N PHE A 19 -56.13 -1.32 5.47
CA PHE A 19 -55.90 -2.13 6.68
C PHE A 19 -54.44 -1.99 7.16
N LEU A 20 -54.23 -0.99 8.03
CA LEU A 20 -53.18 -0.98 9.05
C LEU A 20 -53.84 -1.44 10.35
N ARG A 21 -53.35 -2.54 10.95
CA ARG A 21 -53.33 -2.87 12.39
C ARG A 21 -53.12 -4.38 12.54
N ASP A 22 -51.98 -4.75 13.14
CA ASP A 22 -51.89 -5.82 14.15
C ASP A 22 -50.49 -5.80 14.76
N ALA A 23 -50.34 -4.93 15.77
CA ALA A 23 -49.23 -4.97 16.72
C ALA A 23 -49.79 -4.54 18.07
N GLN A 24 -50.34 -5.49 18.83
CA GLN A 24 -50.59 -5.37 20.26
C GLN A 24 -51.11 -6.70 20.80
N ASN A 25 -50.23 -7.45 21.49
CA ASN A 25 -50.52 -8.15 22.75
C ASN A 25 -49.32 -9.01 23.12
N LEU A 26 -48.58 -8.60 24.17
CA LEU A 26 -47.99 -9.46 25.20
C LEU A 26 -47.19 -8.60 26.19
N CYS A 27 -47.89 -8.03 27.19
CA CYS A 27 -47.30 -7.55 28.45
C CYS A 27 -48.28 -7.79 29.59
N HIS A 28 -47.91 -8.71 30.51
CA HIS A 28 -48.25 -8.76 31.95
C HIS A 28 -47.70 -10.09 32.50
N THR A 29 -47.05 -10.24 33.65
CA THR A 29 -46.93 -9.46 34.90
C THR A 29 -45.78 -10.05 35.74
N GLY A 30 -45.19 -9.26 36.66
CA GLY A 30 -44.70 -9.79 37.94
C GLY A 30 -43.38 -9.24 38.49
N ASP A 31 -43.45 -8.13 39.22
CA ASP A 31 -42.44 -7.58 40.14
C ASP A 31 -42.21 -8.45 41.39
N PHE A 32 -40.97 -8.48 41.93
CA PHE A 32 -40.71 -8.33 43.39
C PHE A 32 -39.23 -8.02 43.75
N MET A 33 -39.01 -6.79 44.24
CA MET A 33 -38.14 -6.29 45.33
C MET A 33 -36.64 -6.68 45.50
N ALA A 34 -35.78 -5.68 45.20
CA ALA A 34 -34.83 -4.93 46.07
C ALA A 34 -33.76 -5.56 47.01
N ASP A 35 -32.53 -5.05 46.79
CA ASP A 35 -31.46 -4.62 47.73
C ASP A 35 -30.47 -5.66 48.35
N LYS A 36 -29.20 -5.60 47.90
CA LYS A 36 -28.06 -5.09 48.71
C LYS A 36 -26.71 -5.07 47.97
N ARG A 37 -26.11 -3.88 48.02
CA ARG A 37 -24.70 -3.47 47.77
C ARG A 37 -23.64 -4.56 47.94
N ASN A 38 -22.70 -4.70 47.00
CA ASN A 38 -21.27 -4.34 47.22
C ASN A 38 -20.38 -4.50 45.95
N LYS A 39 -19.34 -3.66 45.92
CA LYS A 39 -18.06 -3.75 45.17
C LYS A 39 -18.02 -3.48 43.67
N ALA A 40 -17.54 -2.27 43.38
CA ALA A 40 -16.91 -1.87 42.13
C ALA A 40 -15.71 -2.80 41.78
N ALA A 41 -15.69 -3.28 40.54
CA ALA A 41 -14.51 -3.80 39.86
C ALA A 41 -14.65 -3.56 38.35
N SER A 42 -13.64 -2.87 37.79
CA SER A 42 -13.16 -2.87 36.40
C SER A 42 -14.13 -3.22 35.27
N LYS A 43 -14.57 -2.21 34.52
CA LYS A 43 -15.26 -2.39 33.24
C LYS A 43 -14.22 -2.62 32.14
N THR A 44 -13.86 -3.88 31.95
CA THR A 44 -13.26 -4.44 30.74
C THR A 44 -14.17 -5.55 30.26
N ASP A 45 -14.50 -5.51 28.96
CA ASP A 45 -15.10 -6.56 28.14
C ASP A 45 -16.53 -7.02 28.45
N ILE A 46 -17.47 -6.63 27.58
CA ILE A 46 -18.56 -7.54 27.15
C ILE A 46 -18.67 -7.42 25.62
N VAL A 47 -17.82 -8.19 24.93
CA VAL A 47 -18.14 -8.70 23.58
C VAL A 47 -19.08 -9.89 23.78
N ASP A 48 -20.21 -9.85 23.10
CA ASP A 48 -21.25 -10.87 23.14
C ASP A 48 -20.70 -12.24 22.67
N LYS A 49 -20.75 -13.25 23.54
CA LYS A 49 -20.13 -14.58 23.36
C LYS A 49 -21.09 -15.64 22.80
N ASN A 50 -22.07 -15.26 21.99
CA ASN A 50 -23.03 -16.21 21.42
C ASN A 50 -23.14 -16.13 19.88
N SER A 51 -22.01 -16.27 19.16
CA SER A 51 -22.00 -16.68 17.73
C SER A 51 -21.50 -18.13 17.60
N PRO A 52 -22.23 -19.08 16.97
CA PRO A 52 -21.92 -20.51 17.03
C PRO A 52 -20.82 -21.00 16.07
N PHE A 53 -20.12 -20.12 15.35
CA PHE A 53 -19.08 -20.49 14.39
C PHE A 53 -17.95 -19.46 14.38
N ASP A 54 -17.01 -19.52 15.33
CA ASP A 54 -15.76 -18.78 15.16
C ASP A 54 -14.53 -19.28 15.96
N SER A 55 -13.42 -19.38 15.21
CA SER A 55 -12.07 -18.85 15.54
C SER A 55 -10.88 -19.74 15.94
N GLU A 56 -10.95 -20.84 16.70
CA GLU A 56 -9.69 -21.61 17.04
C GLU A 56 -9.49 -22.90 16.23
N GLU A 57 -10.51 -23.76 16.14
CA GLU A 57 -10.39 -25.04 15.45
C GLU A 57 -10.23 -24.88 13.93
N ALA A 58 -10.94 -23.92 13.34
CA ALA A 58 -10.83 -23.56 11.93
C ALA A 58 -9.39 -23.14 11.58
N ARG A 59 -8.77 -22.31 12.43
CA ARG A 59 -7.40 -21.84 12.26
C ARG A 59 -6.38 -22.98 12.39
N LYS A 60 -6.54 -23.87 13.39
CA LYS A 60 -5.70 -25.07 13.53
C LYS A 60 -5.80 -25.98 12.30
N LYS A 61 -7.00 -26.16 11.74
CA LYS A 61 -7.23 -26.94 10.52
C LYS A 61 -6.59 -26.27 9.29
N ALA A 62 -6.68 -24.95 9.19
CA ALA A 62 -6.04 -24.18 8.14
C ALA A 62 -4.51 -24.22 8.22
N TRP A 63 -3.92 -24.13 9.41
CA TRP A 63 -2.48 -24.34 9.61
C TRP A 63 -2.02 -25.72 9.16
N ALA A 64 -2.76 -26.78 9.54
CA ALA A 64 -2.45 -28.14 9.10
C ALA A 64 -2.58 -28.30 7.58
N LYS A 65 -3.59 -27.68 6.97
CA LYS A 65 -3.78 -27.64 5.51
C LYS A 65 -2.62 -26.90 4.84
N ALA A 66 -2.20 -25.76 5.37
CA ALA A 66 -1.09 -24.97 4.84
C ALA A 66 0.24 -25.73 4.94
N GLU A 67 0.56 -26.35 6.08
CA GLU A 67 1.77 -27.19 6.24
C GLU A 67 1.78 -28.36 5.22
N LYS A 68 0.61 -28.99 5.00
CA LYS A 68 0.46 -30.01 3.96
C LYS A 68 0.64 -29.45 2.54
N SER A 69 0.09 -28.27 2.25
CA SER A 69 0.24 -27.64 0.93
C SER A 69 1.70 -27.25 0.66
N ILE A 70 2.41 -26.71 1.65
CA ILE A 70 3.84 -26.37 1.57
C ILE A 70 4.68 -27.63 1.29
N THR A 71 4.45 -28.73 2.01
CA THR A 71 5.16 -30.01 1.74
C THR A 71 4.86 -30.60 0.37
N GLN A 72 3.74 -30.23 -0.26
CA GLN A 72 3.37 -30.62 -1.62
C GLN A 72 3.86 -29.63 -2.69
N GLY A 73 4.58 -28.56 -2.33
CA GLY A 73 5.03 -27.52 -3.25
C GLY A 73 3.92 -26.58 -3.74
N LYS A 74 2.76 -26.55 -3.07
CA LYS A 74 1.59 -25.72 -3.42
C LYS A 74 1.54 -24.47 -2.53
N ALA A 75 2.54 -23.62 -2.67
CA ALA A 75 2.74 -22.46 -1.81
C ALA A 75 1.58 -21.45 -1.84
N GLU A 76 1.02 -21.17 -3.01
CA GLU A 76 -0.09 -20.24 -3.21
C GLU A 76 -1.36 -20.75 -2.53
N GLY A 77 -1.63 -22.05 -2.67
CA GLY A 77 -2.73 -22.71 -1.99
C GLY A 77 -2.57 -22.72 -0.47
N ALA A 78 -1.33 -22.66 0.04
CA ALA A 78 -1.07 -22.49 1.47
C ALA A 78 -1.38 -21.05 1.92
N LEU A 79 -0.92 -20.04 1.17
CA LEU A 79 -1.18 -18.63 1.46
C LEU A 79 -2.69 -18.30 1.45
N LEU A 80 -3.42 -18.81 0.47
CA LEU A 80 -4.88 -18.64 0.40
C LEU A 80 -5.58 -19.25 1.62
N ALA A 81 -5.17 -20.46 2.04
CA ALA A 81 -5.76 -21.12 3.20
C ALA A 81 -5.45 -20.39 4.52
N LEU A 82 -4.30 -19.71 4.62
CA LEU A 82 -3.94 -18.90 5.78
C LEU A 82 -4.74 -17.58 5.81
N ARG A 83 -4.89 -16.91 4.65
CA ARG A 83 -5.65 -15.67 4.51
C ARG A 83 -7.13 -15.82 4.87
N GLU A 84 -7.71 -16.99 4.62
CA GLU A 84 -9.11 -17.29 4.94
C GLU A 84 -9.40 -17.27 6.45
N VAL A 85 -8.41 -17.58 7.30
CA VAL A 85 -8.61 -17.73 8.75
C VAL A 85 -7.88 -16.69 9.60
N ASP A 86 -6.84 -16.09 9.04
CA ASP A 86 -5.97 -15.12 9.69
C ASP A 86 -5.45 -14.16 8.60
N PRO A 87 -6.36 -13.38 7.96
CA PRO A 87 -5.96 -12.38 6.98
C PRO A 87 -4.97 -11.40 7.61
N SER A 88 -5.16 -11.18 8.92
CA SER A 88 -4.37 -10.30 9.74
C SER A 88 -3.15 -10.95 10.43
N GLY A 89 -2.62 -12.08 9.93
CA GLY A 89 -1.35 -12.69 10.37
C GLY A 89 -1.03 -12.58 11.87
N THR A 90 -2.05 -12.66 12.70
CA THR A 90 -1.99 -12.25 14.10
C THR A 90 -1.25 -13.29 14.93
N TYR A 91 -1.13 -14.50 14.39
CA TYR A 91 -0.53 -15.62 15.06
C TYR A 91 0.86 -15.95 14.48
N PRO A 92 1.87 -16.20 15.34
CA PRO A 92 3.22 -16.54 14.89
C PRO A 92 3.23 -17.79 14.01
N THR A 93 2.32 -18.74 14.22
CA THR A 93 2.23 -19.93 13.36
C THR A 93 1.78 -19.60 11.94
N THR A 94 0.87 -18.64 11.76
CA THR A 94 0.45 -18.15 10.46
C THR A 94 1.64 -17.50 9.75
N LEU A 95 2.35 -16.61 10.45
CA LEU A 95 3.54 -15.93 9.93
C LEU A 95 4.63 -16.89 9.50
N ARG A 96 4.91 -17.91 10.32
CA ARG A 96 5.87 -18.94 9.98
C ARG A 96 5.49 -19.67 8.69
N LEU A 97 4.24 -20.14 8.60
CA LEU A 97 3.76 -20.90 7.45
C LEU A 97 3.68 -20.03 6.19
N ALA A 98 3.26 -18.77 6.32
CA ALA A 98 3.26 -17.80 5.23
C ALA A 98 4.70 -17.56 4.75
N GLY A 99 5.65 -17.30 5.65
CA GLY A 99 7.06 -17.13 5.30
C GLY A 99 7.69 -18.35 4.64
N GLU A 100 7.35 -19.56 5.09
CA GLU A 100 7.78 -20.81 4.46
C GLU A 100 7.20 -20.99 3.04
N ALA A 101 5.92 -20.64 2.83
CA ALA A 101 5.28 -20.66 1.53
C ALA A 101 5.87 -19.60 0.58
N THR A 102 6.03 -18.37 1.05
CA THR A 102 6.65 -17.26 0.31
C THR A 102 8.09 -17.60 -0.08
N ARG A 103 8.86 -18.26 0.80
CA ARG A 103 10.20 -18.77 0.46
C ARG A 103 10.17 -19.75 -0.72
N GLN A 104 9.19 -20.65 -0.79
CA GLN A 104 9.07 -21.56 -1.93
C GLN A 104 8.75 -20.82 -3.24
N ILE A 105 7.90 -19.80 -3.17
CA ILE A 105 7.61 -18.93 -4.32
C ILE A 105 8.91 -18.23 -4.77
N ALA A 106 9.64 -17.63 -3.83
CA ALA A 106 10.93 -16.99 -4.07
C ALA A 106 11.94 -17.94 -4.74
N GLN A 107 11.98 -19.21 -4.31
CA GLN A 107 12.84 -20.24 -4.91
C GLN A 107 12.46 -20.59 -6.35
N ARG A 108 11.17 -20.69 -6.66
CA ARG A 108 10.69 -21.03 -8.00
C ARG A 108 10.85 -19.87 -8.97
N GLU A 109 10.58 -18.65 -8.52
CA GLU A 109 10.61 -17.44 -9.34
C GLU A 109 11.99 -16.78 -9.36
N ASN A 110 12.89 -17.22 -8.49
CA ASN A 110 14.20 -16.61 -8.26
C ASN A 110 14.10 -15.10 -7.95
N SER A 111 13.04 -14.70 -7.23
CA SER A 111 12.70 -13.31 -6.96
C SER A 111 13.32 -12.82 -5.64
N LYS A 112 14.16 -11.78 -5.72
CA LYS A 112 14.82 -11.18 -4.54
C LYS A 112 13.81 -10.52 -3.60
N SER A 113 12.77 -9.87 -4.13
CA SER A 113 11.71 -9.25 -3.33
C SER A 113 10.96 -10.29 -2.52
N GLU A 114 10.62 -11.44 -3.12
CA GLU A 114 9.97 -12.55 -2.43
C GLU A 114 10.86 -13.18 -1.35
N TYR A 115 12.18 -13.23 -1.56
CA TYR A 115 13.13 -13.63 -0.51
C TYR A 115 13.10 -12.66 0.69
N ARG A 116 13.07 -11.35 0.45
CA ARG A 116 12.96 -10.34 1.51
C ARG A 116 11.62 -10.44 2.24
N LYS A 117 10.52 -10.61 1.51
CA LYS A 117 9.17 -10.82 2.05
C LYS A 117 9.13 -12.04 2.97
N ALA A 118 9.63 -13.19 2.49
CA ALA A 118 9.74 -14.40 3.30
C ALA A 118 10.57 -14.20 4.57
N ALA A 119 11.67 -13.43 4.48
CA ALA A 119 12.53 -13.13 5.62
C ALA A 119 11.83 -12.26 6.66
N SER A 120 11.03 -11.28 6.21
CA SER A 120 10.20 -10.48 7.12
C SER A 120 9.21 -11.35 7.88
N LEU A 121 8.41 -12.15 7.17
CA LEU A 121 7.38 -13.02 7.76
C LEU A 121 7.97 -13.96 8.83
N LEU A 122 9.11 -14.58 8.52
CA LEU A 122 9.78 -15.50 9.45
C LEU A 122 10.42 -14.77 10.64
N ARG A 123 10.97 -13.58 10.43
CA ARG A 123 11.50 -12.73 11.51
C ARG A 123 10.41 -12.36 12.50
N ASP A 124 9.24 -11.98 12.00
CA ASP A 124 8.12 -11.55 12.84
C ASP A 124 7.54 -12.72 13.65
N SER A 125 7.44 -13.90 13.02
CA SER A 125 7.13 -15.14 13.74
C SER A 125 8.09 -15.40 14.91
N VAL A 126 9.41 -15.28 14.67
CA VAL A 126 10.44 -15.44 15.71
C VAL A 126 10.31 -14.36 16.79
N LYS A 127 10.03 -13.11 16.41
CA LYS A 127 9.88 -12.01 17.36
C LYS A 127 8.67 -12.21 18.29
N MET A 128 7.56 -12.71 17.76
CA MET A 128 6.33 -12.98 18.53
C MET A 128 6.44 -14.24 19.39
N ASN A 129 7.16 -15.26 18.92
CA ASN A 129 7.44 -16.45 19.71
C ASN A 129 8.91 -16.88 19.63
N PRO A 130 9.80 -16.23 20.41
CA PRO A 130 11.24 -16.50 20.36
C PRO A 130 11.63 -17.92 20.77
N LYS A 131 10.74 -18.62 21.50
CA LYS A 131 10.98 -19.99 21.99
C LYS A 131 10.61 -21.06 20.97
N ASP A 132 9.92 -20.70 19.87
CA ASP A 132 9.56 -21.66 18.85
C ASP A 132 10.77 -22.07 18.00
N LYS A 133 11.21 -23.32 18.17
CA LYS A 133 12.35 -23.87 17.44
C LYS A 133 12.08 -23.94 15.93
N LYS A 134 10.84 -24.17 15.51
CA LYS A 134 10.48 -24.27 14.09
C LYS A 134 10.68 -22.92 13.40
N SER A 135 10.10 -21.84 13.95
CA SER A 135 10.26 -20.48 13.43
C SER A 135 11.73 -20.06 13.34
N ASN A 136 12.50 -20.29 14.41
CA ASN A 136 13.93 -19.96 14.42
C ASN A 136 14.71 -20.73 13.35
N SER A 137 14.45 -22.03 13.20
CA SER A 137 15.11 -22.84 12.18
C SER A 137 14.73 -22.38 10.78
N SER A 138 13.46 -22.15 10.51
CA SER A 138 12.99 -21.69 9.19
C SER A 138 13.60 -20.34 8.83
N TYR A 139 13.65 -19.41 9.78
CA TYR A 139 14.27 -18.10 9.58
C TYR A 139 15.76 -18.22 9.28
N ASN A 140 16.54 -18.90 10.14
CA ASN A 140 17.98 -19.05 9.95
C ASN A 140 18.33 -19.77 8.64
N ASN A 141 17.55 -20.79 8.25
CA ASN A 141 17.73 -21.49 6.99
C ASN A 141 17.51 -20.56 5.79
N LEU A 142 16.51 -19.68 5.85
CA LEU A 142 16.28 -18.66 4.83
C LEU A 142 17.44 -17.65 4.78
N LEU A 143 17.96 -17.22 5.93
CA LEU A 143 19.07 -16.27 5.97
C LEU A 143 20.34 -16.82 5.32
N ASN A 144 20.64 -18.10 5.57
CA ASN A 144 21.76 -18.78 4.94
C ASN A 144 21.58 -18.85 3.43
N GLU A 145 20.38 -19.19 2.96
CA GLU A 145 20.05 -19.24 1.53
C GLU A 145 20.15 -17.85 0.87
N MET A 146 19.64 -16.81 1.53
CA MET A 146 19.77 -15.43 1.06
C MET A 146 21.24 -15.00 0.99
N GLN A 147 22.04 -15.37 1.99
CA GLN A 147 23.48 -15.08 1.99
C GLN A 147 24.21 -15.77 0.83
N GLU A 148 23.92 -17.05 0.56
CA GLU A 148 24.47 -17.79 -0.59
C GLU A 148 24.09 -17.13 -1.92
N LYS A 149 22.89 -16.57 -2.02
CA LYS A 149 22.37 -15.88 -3.20
C LYS A 149 22.78 -14.40 -3.29
N GLY A 150 23.52 -13.87 -2.32
CA GLY A 150 23.88 -12.45 -2.27
C GLY A 150 22.70 -11.51 -2.06
N ILE A 151 21.61 -12.02 -1.48
CA ILE A 151 20.39 -11.27 -1.17
C ILE A 151 20.51 -10.76 0.27
N SER A 152 20.52 -9.44 0.45
CA SER A 152 20.50 -8.84 1.77
C SER A 152 19.06 -8.78 2.32
N GLN A 153 18.93 -8.91 3.64
CA GLN A 153 17.66 -8.70 4.34
C GLN A 153 17.21 -7.23 4.34
N SER A 154 18.16 -6.32 4.10
CA SER A 154 17.95 -4.88 3.95
C SER A 154 18.63 -4.41 2.66
N THR A 155 18.14 -3.34 2.06
CA THR A 155 18.69 -2.82 0.80
C THR A 155 20.02 -2.07 0.99
N MET A 156 20.43 -1.82 2.25
CA MET A 156 21.69 -1.16 2.61
C MET A 156 22.95 -1.98 2.22
N PRO A 157 23.92 -1.39 1.50
CA PRO A 157 25.20 -2.02 1.22
C PRO A 157 26.00 -2.32 2.49
N ARG A 158 26.75 -3.44 2.51
CA ARG A 158 27.70 -3.81 3.58
C ARG A 158 28.97 -2.94 3.60
N LEU A 159 28.88 -1.66 3.23
CA LEU A 159 30.03 -0.77 3.04
C LEU A 159 30.43 0.02 4.31
N LEU A 160 30.09 -0.49 5.50
CA LEU A 160 30.43 0.13 6.79
C LEU A 160 31.00 -0.89 7.77
N ASN A 161 31.91 -1.74 7.28
CA ASN A 161 32.74 -2.57 8.15
C ASN A 161 34.21 -2.35 7.80
N ASP A 162 34.76 -1.23 8.28
CA ASP A 162 36.13 -1.16 8.79
C ASP A 162 36.22 -0.01 9.79
N GLY A 163 36.22 -0.36 11.09
CA GLY A 163 36.46 0.56 12.19
C GLY A 163 35.22 1.28 12.71
N THR A 164 34.59 0.72 13.74
CA THR A 164 33.46 1.30 14.50
C THR A 164 33.59 2.79 14.81
N PRO A 165 32.56 3.58 14.55
CA PRO A 165 32.10 4.61 15.48
C PRO A 165 30.80 4.13 16.12
N THR A 166 30.80 4.01 17.44
CA THR A 166 29.64 3.65 18.25
C THR A 166 28.47 4.61 17.96
N PHE A 167 27.23 4.12 18.05
CA PHE A 167 25.95 4.86 17.90
C PHE A 167 25.88 6.25 18.59
N ALA A 168 26.79 6.57 19.51
CA ALA A 168 26.95 7.89 20.12
C ALA A 168 27.45 8.99 19.15
N GLY A 169 28.18 8.65 18.08
CA GLY A 169 28.71 9.64 17.14
C GLY A 169 27.67 10.24 16.19
N ILE A 170 26.68 9.44 15.79
CA ILE A 170 25.59 9.86 14.89
C ILE A 170 24.58 10.74 15.65
N LEU A 171 24.35 10.46 16.94
CA LEU A 171 23.48 11.26 17.81
C LEU A 171 24.02 12.67 18.10
N ALA A 172 25.33 12.90 17.97
CA ALA A 172 25.95 14.18 18.26
C ALA A 172 25.76 15.23 17.15
N PHE A 173 25.65 14.81 15.88
CA PHE A 173 25.43 15.73 14.75
C PHE A 173 23.94 16.06 14.53
N GLY A 174 23.03 15.12 14.79
CA GLY A 174 21.58 15.36 14.66
C GLY A 174 21.00 16.30 15.73
N ALA A 175 21.50 16.23 16.97
CA ALA A 175 20.97 17.05 18.06
C ALA A 175 21.35 18.54 17.95
N GLY A 176 22.47 18.87 17.30
CA GLY A 176 22.93 20.26 17.11
C GLY A 176 22.08 21.04 16.11
N LEU A 177 21.58 20.37 15.07
CA LEU A 177 20.75 20.99 14.03
C LEU A 177 19.30 21.18 14.51
N LEU A 178 18.76 20.24 15.29
CA LEU A 178 17.43 20.34 15.91
C LEU A 178 17.31 21.48 16.93
N LEU A 179 18.37 21.80 17.67
CA LEU A 179 18.39 22.94 18.59
C LEU A 179 18.51 24.30 17.89
N LEU A 180 19.02 24.33 16.66
CA LEU A 180 19.02 25.54 15.82
C LEU A 180 17.65 25.82 15.18
N LEU A 181 16.89 24.76 14.85
CA LEU A 181 15.54 24.89 14.31
C LEU A 181 14.51 25.32 15.35
N ALA A 182 14.73 25.04 16.64
CA ALA A 182 13.86 25.49 17.73
C ALA A 182 13.88 27.02 17.97
N GLY A 183 14.84 27.75 17.37
CA GLY A 183 14.98 29.21 17.54
C GLY A 183 14.14 30.06 16.60
N ALA A 184 13.59 29.49 15.52
CA ALA A 184 12.71 30.18 14.59
C ALA A 184 11.35 29.49 14.64
N GLY A 185 10.35 30.20 15.17
CA GLY A 185 8.98 29.69 15.35
C GLY A 185 8.30 29.34 14.03
N PHE A 186 8.64 28.19 13.47
CA PHE A 186 7.82 27.46 12.52
C PHE A 186 7.20 26.29 13.29
N LEU A 187 5.88 26.27 13.34
CA LEU A 187 5.11 25.14 13.84
C LEU A 187 5.36 23.96 12.89
N ALA A 188 6.41 23.18 13.15
CA ALA A 188 6.59 21.89 12.52
C ALA A 188 5.53 20.96 13.11
N ASN A 189 4.50 20.63 12.32
CA ASN A 189 3.73 19.43 12.57
C ASN A 189 4.74 18.26 12.56
N PRO A 190 4.77 17.41 13.59
CA PRO A 190 5.61 16.22 13.54
C PRO A 190 5.06 15.32 12.43
N SER A 191 5.81 15.17 11.33
CA SER A 191 5.54 14.18 10.29
C SER A 191 5.38 12.82 10.96
N THR A 192 4.23 12.19 10.78
CA THR A 192 3.95 10.86 11.31
C THR A 192 4.84 9.85 10.59
N ALA A 193 5.36 8.87 11.34
CA ALA A 193 6.17 7.80 10.77
C ALA A 193 5.40 7.11 9.63
N GLY A 194 6.02 6.99 8.45
CA GLY A 194 5.41 6.41 7.26
C GLY A 194 4.82 7.40 6.26
N ASP A 195 4.87 8.71 6.50
CA ASP A 195 4.47 9.75 5.51
C ASP A 195 5.61 10.23 4.62
N GLU A 196 6.80 9.66 4.79
CA GLU A 196 7.96 9.93 3.95
C GLU A 196 8.46 8.64 3.30
N VAL A 197 8.79 8.70 2.01
CA VAL A 197 9.32 7.59 1.23
C VAL A 197 10.68 7.96 0.64
N ILE A 198 11.66 7.09 0.83
CA ILE A 198 13.00 7.16 0.27
C ILE A 198 13.05 6.30 -0.98
N PHE A 199 13.41 6.91 -2.10
CA PHE A 199 13.71 6.27 -3.37
C PHE A 199 15.21 6.14 -3.55
N GLU A 200 15.67 4.90 -3.77
CA GLU A 200 17.02 4.59 -4.21
C GLU A 200 17.04 4.51 -5.73
N MET A 201 17.70 5.45 -6.39
CA MET A 201 17.68 5.56 -7.85
C MET A 201 19.04 5.24 -8.45
N SER A 202 19.07 4.71 -9.68
CA SER A 202 20.28 4.61 -10.49
C SER A 202 20.05 5.12 -11.90
N TRP A 203 21.07 5.78 -12.47
CA TRP A 203 21.03 6.28 -13.85
C TRP A 203 22.45 6.29 -14.43
N THR A 204 22.54 6.50 -15.73
CA THR A 204 23.81 6.75 -16.42
C THR A 204 23.90 8.22 -16.76
N ASN A 205 24.96 8.89 -16.30
CA ASN A 205 25.19 10.30 -16.61
C ASN A 205 25.62 10.49 -18.09
N PRO A 206 25.67 11.73 -18.60
CA PRO A 206 26.07 12.01 -19.99
C PRO A 206 27.49 11.54 -20.36
N ASN A 207 28.35 11.27 -19.37
CA ASN A 207 29.70 10.72 -19.60
C ASN A 207 29.72 9.18 -19.67
N GLY A 208 28.56 8.53 -19.59
CA GLY A 208 28.45 7.07 -19.60
C GLY A 208 28.78 6.40 -18.26
N VAL A 209 28.84 7.15 -17.16
CA VAL A 209 29.14 6.62 -15.82
C VAL A 209 27.83 6.35 -15.08
N GLN A 210 27.72 5.17 -14.49
CA GLN A 210 26.59 4.80 -13.64
C GLN A 210 26.69 5.52 -12.29
N GLU A 211 25.61 6.21 -11.92
CA GLU A 211 25.45 6.92 -10.66
C GLU A 211 24.25 6.36 -9.91
N THR A 212 24.26 6.57 -8.59
CA THR A 212 23.16 6.24 -7.69
C THR A 212 22.88 7.42 -6.78
N GLY A 213 21.64 7.55 -6.32
CA GLY A 213 21.24 8.65 -5.46
C GLY A 213 19.93 8.36 -4.74
N GLU A 214 19.78 9.01 -3.59
CA GLU A 214 18.61 8.89 -2.74
C GLU A 214 17.72 10.13 -2.91
N VAL A 215 16.40 9.91 -2.91
CA VAL A 215 15.39 10.98 -2.98
C VAL A 215 14.36 10.74 -1.89
N THR A 216 14.17 11.71 -0.99
CA THR A 216 13.15 11.64 0.06
C THR A 216 11.91 12.41 -0.38
N ILE A 217 10.75 11.76 -0.30
CA ILE A 217 9.45 12.27 -0.73
C ILE A 217 8.53 12.35 0.48
N GLU A 218 7.95 13.51 0.75
CA GLU A 218 6.82 13.69 1.68
C GLU A 218 5.51 13.36 0.96
N LEU A 219 4.59 12.65 1.61
CA LEU A 219 3.26 12.30 1.12
C LEU A 219 2.17 13.13 1.80
N TYR A 220 1.04 13.33 1.12
CA TYR A 220 -0.08 14.17 1.59
C TYR A 220 -1.34 13.34 1.89
N PRO A 221 -1.37 12.51 2.96
CA PRO A 221 -2.48 11.59 3.25
C PRO A 221 -3.81 12.30 3.50
N ASP A 222 -3.79 13.51 4.07
CA ASP A 222 -5.00 14.29 4.32
C ASP A 222 -5.61 14.86 3.01
N ALA A 223 -4.78 15.08 1.99
CA ALA A 223 -5.17 15.73 0.74
C ALA A 223 -5.54 14.71 -0.36
N ALA A 224 -4.87 13.56 -0.38
CA ALA A 224 -5.09 12.50 -1.35
C ALA A 224 -5.03 11.11 -0.68
N PRO A 225 -5.97 10.80 0.24
CA PRO A 225 -5.93 9.56 1.02
C PRO A 225 -5.90 8.30 0.17
N TYR A 226 -6.67 8.20 -0.92
CA TYR A 226 -6.67 6.99 -1.76
C TYR A 226 -5.36 6.81 -2.51
N HIS A 227 -4.78 7.90 -3.02
CA HIS A 227 -3.49 7.84 -3.72
C HIS A 227 -2.35 7.52 -2.78
N VAL A 228 -2.31 8.14 -1.60
CA VAL A 228 -1.27 7.90 -0.60
C VAL A 228 -1.38 6.47 -0.06
N GLU A 229 -2.57 5.98 0.29
CA GLU A 229 -2.75 4.60 0.74
C GLU A 229 -2.28 3.58 -0.32
N ASN A 230 -2.72 3.76 -1.57
CA ASN A 230 -2.30 2.89 -2.66
C ASN A 230 -0.79 2.95 -2.94
N PHE A 231 -0.20 4.15 -2.93
CA PHE A 231 1.23 4.33 -3.13
C PHE A 231 2.05 3.68 -2.01
N LYS A 232 1.64 3.85 -0.75
CA LYS A 232 2.25 3.18 0.40
C LYS A 232 2.15 1.66 0.28
N GLN A 233 1.01 1.13 -0.16
CA GLN A 233 0.85 -0.30 -0.38
C GLN A 233 1.76 -0.83 -1.50
N LEU A 234 1.88 -0.10 -2.61
CA LEU A 234 2.81 -0.43 -3.71
C LEU A 234 4.27 -0.45 -3.25
N VAL A 235 4.67 0.52 -2.41
CA VAL A 235 6.00 0.54 -1.78
C VAL A 235 6.18 -0.67 -0.85
N SER A 236 5.21 -0.92 0.03
CA SER A 236 5.28 -2.02 1.01
C SER A 236 5.31 -3.40 0.36
N ASP A 237 4.61 -3.60 -0.75
CA ASP A 237 4.59 -4.85 -1.51
C ASP A 237 5.83 -5.01 -2.41
N GLY A 238 6.68 -3.99 -2.52
CA GLY A 238 7.86 -3.99 -3.37
C GLY A 238 7.54 -3.91 -4.85
N HIS A 239 6.36 -3.39 -5.22
CA HIS A 239 5.96 -3.23 -6.62
C HIS A 239 6.82 -2.20 -7.35
N TYR A 240 7.39 -1.23 -6.63
CA TYR A 240 8.27 -0.22 -7.22
C TYR A 240 9.75 -0.63 -7.27
N ASP A 241 10.14 -1.71 -6.59
CA ASP A 241 11.51 -2.20 -6.63
C ASP A 241 11.89 -2.64 -8.05
N ASP A 242 13.09 -2.26 -8.48
CA ASP A 242 13.66 -2.55 -9.80
C ASP A 242 12.79 -2.07 -11.00
N THR A 243 11.88 -1.11 -10.78
CA THR A 243 11.10 -0.48 -11.86
C THR A 243 11.89 0.63 -12.55
N ILE A 244 11.40 1.12 -13.69
CA ILE A 244 12.10 2.14 -14.49
C ILE A 244 11.27 3.41 -14.68
N TYR A 245 11.97 4.51 -14.94
CA TYR A 245 11.38 5.73 -15.50
C TYR A 245 11.37 5.61 -17.02
N HIS A 246 10.27 5.10 -17.55
CA HIS A 246 10.11 4.81 -18.98
C HIS A 246 9.93 6.08 -19.83
N ARG A 247 9.63 7.23 -19.19
CA ARG A 247 9.40 8.49 -19.88
C ARG A 247 9.92 9.69 -19.08
N ILE A 248 10.88 10.41 -19.64
CA ILE A 248 11.47 11.64 -19.10
C ILE A 248 11.36 12.73 -20.16
N ILE A 249 10.84 13.90 -19.76
CA ILE A 249 10.79 15.08 -20.63
C ILE A 249 11.40 16.23 -19.84
N ALA A 250 12.62 16.61 -20.23
CA ALA A 250 13.39 17.67 -19.58
C ALA A 250 12.57 18.97 -19.48
N GLY A 251 12.54 19.58 -18.29
CA GLY A 251 11.74 20.77 -18.02
C GLY A 251 10.22 20.55 -17.96
N PHE A 252 9.75 19.30 -17.92
CA PHE A 252 8.35 18.96 -17.71
C PHE A 252 8.15 17.95 -16.59
N MET A 253 8.51 16.67 -16.78
CA MET A 253 8.36 15.64 -15.75
C MET A 253 9.17 14.37 -16.02
N LEU A 254 9.32 13.57 -14.97
CA LEU A 254 9.89 12.23 -14.96
C LEU A 254 8.81 11.23 -14.55
N GLN A 255 8.39 10.33 -15.44
CA GLN A 255 7.30 9.37 -15.22
C GLN A 255 7.80 7.93 -15.08
N GLY A 256 7.31 7.24 -14.05
CA GLY A 256 7.65 5.86 -13.69
C GLY A 256 6.48 5.12 -13.04
N GLY A 257 6.77 4.03 -12.34
CA GLY A 257 5.76 3.28 -11.58
C GLY A 257 4.91 2.27 -12.38
N ASP A 258 5.28 1.99 -13.63
CA ASP A 258 4.72 0.86 -14.40
C ASP A 258 5.49 -0.42 -14.05
N PHE A 259 4.99 -1.14 -13.04
CA PHE A 259 5.61 -2.36 -12.54
C PHE A 259 5.25 -3.62 -13.33
N THR A 260 4.34 -3.55 -14.30
CA THR A 260 3.90 -4.74 -15.04
C THR A 260 4.56 -4.82 -16.42
N ASN A 261 4.61 -3.70 -17.15
CA ASN A 261 5.07 -3.67 -18.55
C ASN A 261 6.32 -2.82 -18.75
N SER A 262 6.62 -1.90 -17.82
CA SER A 262 7.78 -1.00 -17.89
C SER A 262 7.81 -0.10 -19.14
N ASP A 263 6.66 0.15 -19.78
CA ASP A 263 6.57 0.95 -21.02
C ASP A 263 5.48 2.03 -20.99
N GLY A 264 4.77 2.13 -19.87
CA GLY A 264 3.68 3.09 -19.64
C GLY A 264 2.30 2.54 -19.99
N THR A 265 2.20 1.31 -20.50
CA THR A 265 0.90 0.66 -20.80
C THR A 265 0.35 -0.15 -19.64
N GLY A 266 1.17 -0.37 -18.60
CA GLY A 266 0.85 -1.22 -17.46
C GLY A 266 0.67 -0.46 -16.14
N GLY A 267 0.72 -1.22 -15.06
CA GLY A 267 0.53 -0.71 -13.71
C GLY A 267 -0.95 -0.51 -13.36
N HIS A 268 -1.31 -0.87 -12.14
CA HIS A 268 -2.68 -0.78 -11.63
C HIS A 268 -2.66 -0.47 -10.14
N ALA A 269 -3.80 -0.04 -9.60
CA ALA A 269 -3.95 0.09 -8.15
C ALA A 269 -3.90 -1.29 -7.49
N VAL A 270 -3.40 -1.35 -6.26
CA VAL A 270 -3.37 -2.57 -5.43
C VAL A 270 -4.34 -2.49 -4.26
N VAL A 271 -4.86 -1.29 -3.97
CA VAL A 271 -5.93 -1.04 -3.00
C VAL A 271 -7.25 -0.79 -3.73
N TRP A 272 -8.28 -1.55 -3.40
CA TRP A 272 -9.60 -1.37 -3.98
C TRP A 272 -10.25 -0.07 -3.49
N SER A 273 -10.50 0.85 -4.41
CA SER A 273 -11.09 2.17 -4.12
C SER A 273 -12.41 2.42 -4.84
N GLY A 274 -13.05 1.36 -5.36
CA GLY A 274 -14.36 1.45 -6.01
C GLY A 274 -14.35 1.74 -7.52
N TYR A 275 -13.18 1.72 -8.18
CA TYR A 275 -13.05 2.00 -9.61
C TYR A 275 -12.34 0.89 -10.37
N CYS A 276 -12.87 0.59 -11.56
CA CYS A 276 -12.39 -0.40 -12.49
C CYS A 276 -12.20 0.25 -13.86
N ASN A 277 -10.98 0.34 -14.37
CA ASN A 277 -10.67 1.02 -15.64
C ASN A 277 -11.35 2.41 -15.76
N GLY A 278 -11.36 3.19 -14.68
CA GLY A 278 -12.00 4.52 -14.65
C GLY A 278 -13.52 4.55 -14.49
N GLN A 279 -14.18 3.38 -14.34
CA GLN A 279 -15.62 3.29 -14.10
C GLN A 279 -15.90 2.89 -12.66
N ALA A 280 -16.86 3.56 -12.02
CA ALA A 280 -17.30 3.19 -10.69
C ALA A 280 -17.88 1.77 -10.69
N SER A 281 -17.48 0.96 -9.72
CA SER A 281 -17.97 -0.41 -9.54
C SER A 281 -18.34 -0.63 -8.08
N ALA A 282 -19.44 -1.36 -7.86
CA ALA A 282 -19.97 -1.63 -6.53
C ALA A 282 -19.15 -2.67 -5.75
N SER A 283 -18.37 -3.50 -6.44
CA SER A 283 -17.64 -4.61 -5.83
C SER A 283 -16.29 -4.86 -6.51
N SER A 284 -15.30 -5.22 -5.70
CA SER A 284 -13.99 -5.68 -6.18
C SER A 284 -14.06 -7.02 -6.90
N SER A 285 -15.11 -7.83 -6.67
CA SER A 285 -15.31 -9.11 -7.36
C SER A 285 -15.61 -8.98 -8.85
N ASP A 286 -16.12 -7.83 -9.25
CA ASP A 286 -16.62 -7.57 -10.61
C ASP A 286 -15.52 -7.02 -11.51
N CYS A 287 -14.32 -6.83 -10.96
CA CYS A 287 -13.16 -6.22 -11.61
C CYS A 287 -11.89 -7.01 -11.30
N GLY A 288 -11.10 -7.33 -12.33
CA GLY A 288 -9.80 -7.96 -12.10
C GLY A 288 -8.88 -7.02 -11.31
N ILE A 289 -8.02 -7.55 -10.44
CA ILE A 289 -7.05 -6.73 -9.68
C ILE A 289 -6.20 -5.87 -10.61
N SER A 290 -5.84 -6.41 -11.79
CA SER A 290 -5.08 -5.69 -12.82
C SER A 290 -5.81 -4.52 -13.48
N GLU A 291 -7.11 -4.35 -13.19
CA GLU A 291 -7.97 -3.31 -13.74
C GLU A 291 -8.38 -2.28 -12.66
N TRP A 292 -7.92 -2.46 -11.43
CA TRP A 292 -8.22 -1.56 -10.33
C TRP A 292 -7.58 -0.19 -10.59
N THR A 293 -8.37 0.85 -10.38
CA THR A 293 -8.00 2.24 -10.58
C THR A 293 -8.46 3.09 -9.39
N LEU A 294 -7.96 4.30 -9.29
CA LEU A 294 -8.21 5.21 -8.17
C LEU A 294 -9.19 6.33 -8.57
N PRO A 295 -10.06 6.78 -7.66
CA PRO A 295 -10.78 8.03 -7.86
C PRO A 295 -9.81 9.20 -7.95
N ASP A 296 -9.98 10.11 -8.90
CA ASP A 296 -9.27 11.39 -8.92
C ASP A 296 -9.50 12.19 -7.62
N GLU A 297 -8.40 12.68 -7.02
CA GLU A 297 -8.39 13.54 -5.83
C GLU A 297 -7.72 14.88 -6.18
N ALA A 298 -7.86 15.33 -7.43
CA ALA A 298 -7.12 16.48 -7.98
C ALA A 298 -7.63 17.86 -7.51
N ASP A 299 -8.82 17.94 -6.89
CA ASP A 299 -9.36 19.16 -6.28
C ASP A 299 -8.98 19.24 -4.79
N ASN A 300 -7.69 19.06 -4.48
CA ASN A 300 -7.16 18.99 -3.11
C ASN A 300 -6.35 20.22 -2.70
N GLY A 301 -6.27 21.24 -3.56
CA GLY A 301 -5.57 22.50 -3.29
C GLY A 301 -4.06 22.48 -3.54
N TYR A 302 -3.48 21.34 -3.91
CA TYR A 302 -2.08 21.25 -4.34
C TYR A 302 -1.94 21.47 -5.85
N ILE A 303 -0.84 22.08 -6.26
CA ILE A 303 -0.52 22.41 -7.65
C ILE A 303 0.78 21.71 -8.09
N HIS A 304 0.99 21.60 -9.39
CA HIS A 304 2.19 20.99 -9.97
C HIS A 304 3.37 21.96 -9.92
N GLU A 305 3.86 22.29 -8.72
CA GLU A 305 5.10 23.02 -8.52
C GLU A 305 6.34 22.13 -8.76
N PRO A 306 7.56 22.70 -8.88
CA PRO A 306 8.76 21.90 -9.07
C PRO A 306 8.89 20.82 -8.00
N TYR A 307 9.23 19.61 -8.43
CA TYR A 307 9.40 18.41 -7.62
C TYR A 307 8.13 17.86 -6.94
N ALA A 308 6.94 18.36 -7.32
CA ALA A 308 5.68 17.74 -6.91
C ALA A 308 5.59 16.30 -7.45
N LEU A 309 5.10 15.39 -6.61
CA LEU A 309 4.76 14.01 -6.98
C LEU A 309 3.27 13.95 -7.31
N SER A 310 2.94 13.47 -8.51
CA SER A 310 1.57 13.45 -9.03
C SER A 310 1.25 12.17 -9.78
N MET A 311 -0.03 11.80 -9.80
CA MET A 311 -0.51 10.54 -10.37
C MET A 311 -0.61 10.62 -11.89
N ALA A 312 0.04 9.69 -12.58
CA ALA A 312 -0.16 9.53 -14.01
C ALA A 312 -1.48 8.82 -14.26
N LYS A 313 -2.24 9.33 -15.24
CA LYS A 313 -3.51 8.74 -15.66
C LYS A 313 -3.76 9.02 -17.14
N THR A 314 -4.75 8.33 -17.71
CA THR A 314 -5.23 8.66 -19.05
C THR A 314 -6.03 9.97 -19.04
N SER A 315 -6.45 10.46 -20.21
CA SER A 315 -7.34 11.63 -20.28
C SER A 315 -8.70 11.40 -19.62
N ALA A 316 -9.13 10.15 -19.45
CA ALA A 316 -10.37 9.81 -18.76
C ALA A 316 -10.22 9.94 -17.22
N PRO A 317 -11.27 10.38 -16.51
CA PRO A 317 -11.22 10.51 -15.05
C PRO A 317 -11.08 9.15 -14.38
N HIS A 318 -10.54 9.15 -13.16
CA HIS A 318 -10.41 7.98 -12.28
C HIS A 318 -9.59 6.81 -12.87
N THR A 319 -8.64 7.11 -13.77
CA THR A 319 -7.80 6.08 -14.43
C THR A 319 -6.39 6.00 -13.85
N GLY A 320 -6.13 6.64 -12.71
CA GLY A 320 -4.87 6.49 -11.99
C GLY A 320 -4.71 5.08 -11.43
N GLY A 321 -3.50 4.54 -11.49
CA GLY A 321 -3.17 3.19 -11.01
C GLY A 321 -1.95 3.22 -10.11
N SER A 322 -0.81 2.78 -10.65
CA SER A 322 0.48 2.83 -9.94
C SER A 322 1.49 3.81 -10.53
N GLN A 323 1.26 4.27 -11.77
CA GLN A 323 2.20 5.16 -12.43
C GLN A 323 2.13 6.56 -11.83
N PHE A 324 3.29 7.16 -11.60
CA PHE A 324 3.42 8.52 -11.07
C PHE A 324 4.43 9.30 -11.89
N PHE A 325 4.45 10.61 -11.69
CA PHE A 325 5.50 11.47 -12.20
C PHE A 325 5.95 12.48 -11.17
N ILE A 326 7.23 12.87 -11.27
CA ILE A 326 7.83 13.97 -10.51
C ILE A 326 7.98 15.15 -11.46
N VAL A 327 7.48 16.32 -11.08
CA VAL A 327 7.59 17.56 -11.87
C VAL A 327 9.06 17.99 -11.95
N SER A 328 9.52 18.31 -13.16
CA SER A 328 10.91 18.69 -13.41
C SER A 328 11.34 19.95 -12.66
N PRO A 329 12.66 20.13 -12.44
CA PRO A 329 13.22 21.34 -11.88
C PRO A 329 12.80 22.58 -12.69
N GLY A 330 12.35 23.62 -12.01
CA GLY A 330 11.95 24.88 -12.66
C GLY A 330 10.69 24.79 -13.55
N SER A 331 9.97 23.66 -13.54
CA SER A 331 8.70 23.51 -14.25
C SER A 331 7.51 23.74 -13.32
N SER A 332 6.42 24.28 -13.86
CA SER A 332 5.15 24.39 -13.15
C SER A 332 3.97 24.23 -14.12
N PRO A 333 3.69 22.99 -14.57
CA PRO A 333 2.70 22.73 -15.61
C PRO A 333 1.27 22.89 -15.10
N SER A 334 0.80 24.14 -15.01
CA SER A 334 -0.52 24.48 -14.46
C SER A 334 -1.73 23.91 -15.23
N HIS A 335 -1.51 23.42 -16.45
CA HIS A 335 -2.55 22.71 -17.21
C HIS A 335 -2.88 21.31 -16.63
N LEU A 336 -2.05 20.80 -15.70
CA LEU A 336 -2.30 19.56 -14.97
C LEU A 336 -3.05 19.80 -13.65
N ASP A 337 -3.09 21.03 -13.16
CA ASP A 337 -3.76 21.38 -11.90
C ASP A 337 -5.28 21.11 -12.00
N GLY A 338 -5.83 20.42 -11.00
CA GLY A 338 -7.22 19.96 -11.02
C GLY A 338 -7.51 18.80 -11.98
N VAL A 339 -6.50 18.29 -12.71
CA VAL A 339 -6.62 17.15 -13.64
C VAL A 339 -5.87 15.93 -13.12
N HIS A 340 -4.66 16.13 -12.59
CA HIS A 340 -3.83 15.08 -12.00
C HIS A 340 -3.71 15.31 -10.49
N THR A 341 -3.87 14.25 -9.71
CA THR A 341 -3.77 14.30 -8.25
C THR A 341 -2.32 14.49 -7.83
N VAL A 342 -2.00 15.65 -7.24
CA VAL A 342 -0.75 15.84 -6.49
C VAL A 342 -0.92 15.21 -5.12
N PHE A 343 -0.03 14.27 -4.75
CA PHE A 343 -0.14 13.50 -3.51
C PHE A 343 1.15 13.45 -2.69
N GLY A 344 2.18 14.20 -3.10
CA GLY A 344 3.42 14.35 -2.37
C GLY A 344 4.39 15.32 -3.04
N LYS A 345 5.61 15.41 -2.49
CA LYS A 345 6.69 16.25 -3.02
C LYS A 345 8.05 15.76 -2.57
N VAL A 346 9.06 15.92 -3.43
CA VAL A 346 10.47 15.69 -3.04
C VAL A 346 10.92 16.76 -2.06
N ILE A 347 11.35 16.32 -0.87
CA ILE A 347 11.87 17.17 0.20
C ILE A 347 13.40 17.08 0.33
N GLU A 348 14.03 15.98 -0.10
CA GLU A 348 15.50 15.83 -0.17
C GLU A 348 15.90 15.07 -1.44
N GLY A 349 17.13 15.28 -1.92
CA GLY A 349 17.64 14.63 -3.15
C GLY A 349 17.20 15.33 -4.43
N GLN A 350 16.87 16.62 -4.39
CA GLN A 350 16.51 17.38 -5.59
C GLN A 350 17.65 17.38 -6.63
N ASP A 351 18.93 17.35 -6.22
CA ASP A 351 20.06 17.26 -7.15
C ASP A 351 20.09 15.94 -7.93
N VAL A 352 19.54 14.86 -7.38
CA VAL A 352 19.35 13.58 -8.08
C VAL A 352 18.29 13.74 -9.16
N ILE A 353 17.15 14.35 -8.84
CA ILE A 353 16.10 14.65 -9.82
C ILE A 353 16.63 15.58 -10.92
N ASP A 354 17.40 16.60 -10.57
CA ASP A 354 18.03 17.52 -11.54
C ASP A 354 18.94 16.78 -12.53
N LYS A 355 19.77 15.84 -12.04
CA LYS A 355 20.65 15.03 -12.90
C LYS A 355 19.87 14.08 -13.79
N ILE A 356 18.79 13.50 -13.27
CA ILE A 356 17.95 12.56 -14.02
C ILE A 356 17.11 13.32 -15.08
N ASP A 357 16.61 14.51 -14.79
CA ASP A 357 15.91 15.36 -15.77
C ASP A 357 16.78 15.69 -16.99
N ALA A 358 18.09 15.80 -16.78
CA ALA A 358 19.08 16.14 -17.80
C ALA A 358 19.62 14.94 -18.60
N VAL A 359 19.13 13.71 -18.37
CA VAL A 359 19.60 12.53 -19.13
C VAL A 359 19.18 12.63 -20.60
N GLU A 360 19.99 12.05 -21.47
CA GLU A 360 19.67 12.00 -22.89
C GLU A 360 18.45 11.11 -23.14
N THR A 361 17.50 11.63 -23.90
CA THR A 361 16.27 10.93 -24.29
C THR A 361 16.16 10.79 -25.80
N GLY A 362 15.44 9.77 -26.23
CA GLY A 362 15.23 9.40 -27.61
C GLY A 362 13.90 8.68 -27.80
N GLY A 363 13.85 7.76 -28.76
CA GLY A 363 12.62 7.09 -29.17
C GLY A 363 11.73 7.98 -30.05
N SER A 364 10.58 7.44 -30.47
CA SER A 364 9.67 8.12 -31.42
C SER A 364 9.09 9.43 -30.87
N ALA A 365 8.90 9.52 -29.55
CA ALA A 365 8.39 10.70 -28.87
C ALA A 365 9.51 11.58 -28.27
N GLY A 366 10.78 11.19 -28.39
CA GLY A 366 11.90 11.94 -27.81
C GLY A 366 11.89 12.01 -26.28
N SER A 367 11.30 11.03 -25.61
CA SER A 367 11.09 11.02 -24.16
C SER A 367 11.57 9.75 -23.47
N THR A 368 12.04 8.75 -24.20
CA THR A 368 12.55 7.51 -23.60
C THR A 368 14.02 7.69 -23.28
N PRO A 369 14.49 7.48 -22.03
CA PRO A 369 15.90 7.59 -21.70
C PRO A 369 16.76 6.68 -22.57
N ASN A 370 17.87 7.19 -23.11
CA ASN A 370 18.82 6.40 -23.92
C ASN A 370 19.51 5.32 -23.08
N TYR A 371 19.72 5.63 -21.80
CA TYR A 371 20.17 4.69 -20.77
C TYR A 371 19.08 4.58 -19.71
N THR A 372 18.86 3.36 -19.22
CA THR A 372 17.84 3.08 -18.22
C THR A 372 18.06 3.92 -16.96
N VAL A 373 16.99 4.56 -16.51
CA VAL A 373 16.86 5.16 -15.17
C VAL A 373 15.99 4.24 -14.34
N SER A 374 16.53 3.69 -13.26
CA SER A 374 15.86 2.71 -12.41
C SER A 374 15.52 3.27 -11.03
N LEU A 375 14.34 2.91 -10.54
CA LEU A 375 13.99 2.95 -9.12
C LEU A 375 14.40 1.59 -8.53
N ASN A 376 15.57 1.54 -7.90
CA ASN A 376 16.13 0.29 -7.38
C ASN A 376 15.30 -0.21 -6.17
N SER A 377 14.86 0.72 -5.32
CA SER A 377 13.91 0.41 -4.24
C SER A 377 13.18 1.64 -3.75
N ALA A 378 12.00 1.43 -3.18
CA ALA A 378 11.27 2.43 -2.40
C ALA A 378 11.06 1.93 -0.96
N SER A 379 11.22 2.79 0.04
CA SER A 379 11.04 2.41 1.45
C SER A 379 10.64 3.60 2.32
N PHE A 380 10.08 3.39 3.50
CA PHE A 380 9.66 4.49 4.38
C PHE A 380 10.82 5.11 5.17
N SER A 381 10.83 6.44 5.31
CA SER A 381 11.78 7.15 6.18
C SER A 381 11.44 6.90 7.66
N GLY A 382 12.47 6.84 8.52
CA GLY A 382 12.29 6.82 9.98
C GLY A 382 11.73 5.52 10.60
N GLU A 383 11.36 4.52 9.80
CA GLU A 383 10.81 3.27 10.31
C GLU A 383 11.56 2.03 9.78
N SER A 384 12.25 1.35 10.69
CA SER A 384 12.04 -0.09 10.79
C SER A 384 10.56 -0.30 11.18
N SER A 385 9.63 -0.27 10.22
CA SER A 385 8.20 -0.32 10.55
C SER A 385 7.93 -1.56 11.41
N PRO A 386 7.28 -1.41 12.58
CA PRO A 386 6.74 -2.55 13.29
C PRO A 386 5.70 -3.22 12.38
N TRP A 387 6.03 -4.44 11.96
CA TRP A 387 5.31 -5.34 11.06
C TRP A 387 3.79 -5.48 11.25
N TYR A 388 3.14 -4.93 12.27
CA TYR A 388 1.72 -5.19 12.60
C TYR A 388 0.70 -4.27 11.91
N GLN A 389 1.11 -3.29 11.09
CA GLN A 389 0.18 -2.40 10.40
C GLN A 389 -0.44 -2.97 9.12
N PHE A 390 0.06 -4.10 8.62
CA PHE A 390 -0.35 -4.66 7.32
C PHE A 390 -0.97 -6.04 7.46
N TRP A 391 -1.71 -6.23 8.55
CA TRP A 391 -2.56 -7.37 8.70
C TRP A 391 -3.98 -7.01 9.10
#